data_AF-A0A967P7T5-F1
#
_entry.id   AF-A0A967P7T5-F1
#
_cell.length_a   1.000
_cell.length_b   1.000
_cell.length_c   1.000
_cell.angle_alpha   90.00
_cell.angle_beta   90.00
_cell.angle_gamma   90.00
#
_symmetry.space_group_name_H-M   'P 1'
#
loop_
_entity.id
_entity.type
_entity.pdbx_description
1 polymer ?
#
loop_
_entity_poly.entity_id
_entity_poly.type
_entity_poly.pdbx_seq_one_letter_code
_entity_poly.pdbx_strand_id
1 'polypeptide(L)' 'MKKPLFSIIIPTYNRNDQLTECLHSISRLNYSTTNFEVIVVNDGGEVKLDQL' A
#
# COMPACT_ATOMS: atom_id res chain seq x y z
N MET A 1 16.45 5.97 11.87
CA MET A 1 15.24 6.15 11.03
C MET A 1 14.17 6.82 11.86
N LYS A 2 13.41 7.77 11.29
CA LYS A 2 12.33 8.47 12.01
C LYS A 2 11.11 7.55 12.06
N LYS A 3 10.42 7.48 13.20
CA LYS A 3 9.22 6.65 13.36
C LYS A 3 8.09 7.22 12.49
N PRO A 4 7.32 6.40 11.74
CA PRO A 4 6.13 6.87 11.05
C PRO A 4 5.14 7.50 12.03
N LEU A 5 4.46 8.56 11.61
CA LEU A 5 3.40 9.22 12.37
C LEU A 5 2.12 8.39 12.36
N PHE A 6 1.83 7.75 11.23
CA PHE A 6 0.66 6.88 11.03
C PHE A 6 0.95 5.78 10.01
N SER A 7 0.07 4.79 9.96
CA SER A 7 0.17 3.66 9.03
C SER A 7 -1.13 3.55 8.22
N ILE A 8 -1.00 3.32 6.91
CA ILE A 8 -2.12 3.05 6.00
C ILE A 8 -2.19 1.53 5.82
N ILE A 9 -3.25 0.91 6.35
CA ILE A 9 -3.45 -0.55 6.23
C ILE A 9 -4.44 -0.80 5.10
N ILE A 10 -4.02 -1.58 4.10
CA ILE A 10 -4.82 -1.91 2.91
C ILE A 10 -5.06 -3.42 2.89
N PRO A 11 -6.21 -3.92 3.40
CA PRO A 11 -6.61 -5.30 3.18
C PRO A 11 -7.04 -5.48 1.72
N THR A 12 -6.58 -6.56 1.10
CA THR A 12 -6.88 -6.88 -0.30
C THR A 12 -7.15 -8.37 -0.47
N TYR A 13 -8.03 -8.70 -1.41
CA TYR A 13 -8.35 -10.07 -1.82
C TYR A 13 -8.66 -10.07 -3.32
N ASN A 14 -7.77 -10.66 -4.14
CA ASN A 14 -7.94 -10.79 -5.59
C ASN A 14 -8.27 -9.48 -6.34
N ARG A 15 -7.66 -8.36 -5.94
CA ARG A 15 -7.91 -7.00 -6.48
C ARG A 15 -6.63 -6.29 -6.92
N ASN A 16 -5.89 -6.89 -7.86
CA ASN A 16 -4.61 -6.35 -8.32
C ASN A 16 -4.71 -4.95 -8.90
N ASP A 17 -5.59 -4.74 -9.89
CA ASP A 17 -5.67 -3.46 -10.59
C ASP A 17 -6.05 -2.31 -9.64
N GLN A 18 -7.00 -2.54 -8.73
CA GLN A 18 -7.40 -1.53 -7.75
C GLN A 18 -6.28 -1.26 -6.73
N LEU A 19 -5.53 -2.29 -6.34
CA LEU A 19 -4.40 -2.14 -5.44
C LEU A 19 -3.28 -1.34 -6.09
N THR A 20 -2.94 -1.63 -7.35
CA THR A 20 -1.96 -0.86 -8.13
C THR A 20 -2.35 0.61 -8.20
N GLU A 21 -3.59 0.90 -8.58
CA GLU A 21 -4.08 2.28 -8.68
C GLU A 21 -4.10 2.98 -7.31
N CYS A 22 -4.45 2.25 -6.24
CA CYS A 22 -4.40 2.78 -4.88
C CYS A 22 -2.98 3.15 -4.45
N LEU A 23 -2.02 2.25 -4.62
CA LEU A 23 -0.62 2.49 -4.28
C LEU A 23 -0.02 3.62 -5.13
N HIS A 24 -0.33 3.65 -6.43
CA HIS A 24 0.09 4.72 -7.33
C HIS A 24 -0.52 6.08 -6.93
N SER A 25 -1.76 6.11 -6.45
CA SER A 25 -2.38 7.33 -5.91
C SER A 25 -1.66 7.80 -4.64
N ILE A 26 -1.36 6.88 -3.72
CA ILE A 26 -0.63 7.18 -2.48
C ILE A 26 0.79 7.69 -2.78
N SER A 27 1.48 7.12 -3.76
CA SER A 27 2.84 7.54 -4.13
C SER A 27 2.91 8.95 -4.73
N ARG A 28 1.79 9.49 -5.22
CA ARG A 28 1.69 10.86 -5.77
C ARG A 28 1.28 11.91 -4.73
N LEU A 29 1.07 11.54 -3.47
CA LEU A 29 0.74 12.51 -2.43
C LEU A 29 1.90 13.48 -2.22
N ASN A 30 1.59 14.78 -2.16
CA ASN A 30 2.56 15.81 -1.76
C ASN A 30 2.72 15.82 -0.23
N TYR A 31 3.19 14.71 0.32
CA TYR A 31 3.41 14.49 1.75
C TYR A 31 4.67 13.64 1.94
N SER A 32 5.45 13.90 3.00
CA SER A 32 6.71 13.19 3.20
C SER A 32 6.50 11.70 3.39
N THR A 33 7.11 10.87 2.54
CA THR A 33 7.08 9.41 2.63
C THR A 33 7.78 8.87 3.87
N THR A 34 8.56 9.69 4.57
CA THR A 34 9.16 9.32 5.87
C THR A 34 8.19 9.38 7.04
N ASN A 35 7.02 9.99 6.85
CA ASN A 35 6.06 10.24 7.93
C ASN A 35 4.96 9.18 7.99
N PHE A 36 4.88 8.27 7.03
CA PHE A 36 3.90 7.21 7.03
C PHE A 36 4.46 5.93 6.42
N GLU A 37 3.79 4.82 6.69
CA GLU A 37 4.06 3.54 6.05
C GLU A 37 2.76 3.00 5.44
N VAL A 38 2.90 2.14 4.43
CA VAL A 38 1.78 1.45 3.80
C VAL A 38 1.97 -0.04 4.01
N ILE A 39 0.97 -0.69 4.61
CA ILE A 39 0.97 -2.11 4.92
C ILE A 39 -0.15 -2.76 4.13
N VAL A 40 0.22 -3.58 3.14
CA VAL A 40 -0.74 -4.34 2.34
C VAL A 40 -0.93 -5.72 2.98
N VAL A 41 -2.17 -6.06 3.30
CA VAL A 41 -2.54 -7.35 3.88
C VAL A 41 -3.32 -8.14 2.84
N ASN A 42 -2.70 -9.16 2.26
CA ASN A 42 -3.38 -10.09 1.37
C ASN A 42 -4.10 -11.16 2.18
N ASP A 43 -5.44 -11.16 2.12
CA ASP A 43 -6.31 -12.07 2.88
C ASP A 43 -6.47 -13.44 2.19
N GLY A 44 -5.34 -14.05 1.82
CA GLY A 44 -5.34 -15.37 1.15
C GLY A 44 -5.72 -15.34 -0.34
N GLY A 45 -5.62 -14.19 -1.01
CA GLY A 45 -5.78 -14.10 -2.47
C GLY A 45 -4.62 -14.76 -3.22
N GLU A 46 -4.91 -15.38 -4.36
CA GLU A 46 -3.92 -16.05 -5.25
C GLU A 46 -3.09 -15.05 -6.08
N VAL A 47 -3.41 -13.78 -5.93
CA VAL A 47 -2.72 -12.67 -6.55
C VAL A 47 -1.23 -12.71 -6.24
N LYS A 48 -0.41 -12.73 -7.30
CA LYS A 48 1.03 -12.50 -7.21
C LYS A 48 1.28 -11.00 -7.03
N LEU A 49 1.75 -10.62 -5.85
CA LEU A 49 2.05 -9.24 -5.49
C LEU A 49 3.44 -8.78 -5.95
N ASP A 50 4.24 -9.71 -6.50
CA ASP A 50 5.65 -9.51 -6.86
C ASP A 50 5.88 -8.44 -7.95
N GLN A 51 4.81 -7.92 -8.54
CA GLN A 51 4.81 -6.93 -9.63
C GLN A 51 4.16 -5.59 -9.26
N LEU A 52 3.77 -5.40 -7.99
CA LEU A 52 3.20 -4.15 -7.45
C LEU A 52 4.27 -3.14 -7.03
#